data_AF-A0A918RXE2-F1
#
_entry.id   AF-A0A918RXE2-F1
#
_cell.length_a   1.000
_cell.length_b   1.000
_cell.length_c   1.000
_cell.angle_alpha   90.00
_cell.angle_beta   90.00
_cell.angle_gamma   90.00
#
_symmetry.space_group_name_H-M   'P 1'
#
loop_
_entity.id
_entity.type
_entity.pdbx_description
1 polymer ?
#
loop_
_entity_poly.entity_id
_entity_poly.type
_entity_poly.pdbx_seq_one_letter_code
_entity_poly.pdbx_strand_id
1 'polypeptide(L)' 'MALGITLGIAIGAGFGVALDNIPMGIGIGVAVGAGLGAAFWTWNKDRSGR' A
#
# COMPACT_ATOMS: atom_id res chain seq x y z
N MET A 1 0.22 9.39 2.87
CA MET A 1 -0.64 8.32 3.40
C MET A 1 -1.64 7.80 2.38
N ALA A 2 -2.54 8.63 1.82
CA ALA A 2 -3.57 8.18 0.88
C ALA A 2 -3.03 7.39 -0.34
N LEU A 3 -1.99 7.90 -1.02
CA LEU A 3 -1.39 7.22 -2.18
C LEU A 3 -0.91 5.80 -1.90
N GLY A 4 -0.29 5.56 -0.74
CA GLY A 4 0.22 4.24 -0.38
C GLY A 4 -0.91 3.22 -0.19
N ILE A 5 -1.97 3.63 0.52
CA ILE A 5 -3.13 2.75 0.76
C ILE A 5 -3.89 2.49 -0.54
N THR A 6 -4.11 3.50 -1.40
CA THR A 6 -4.80 3.31 -2.69
C THR A 6 -4.03 2.34 -3.59
N LEU A 7 -2.70 2.49 -3.70
CA LEU A 7 -1.85 1.57 -4.46
C LEU A 7 -1.85 0.15 -3.85
N GLY A 8 -1.74 0.05 -2.54
CA GLY A 8 -1.78 -1.22 -1.83
C GLY A 8 -3.08 -1.99 -2.05
N ILE A 9 -4.23 -1.31 -1.97
CA ILE A 9 -5.54 -1.92 -2.22
C ILE A 9 -5.68 -2.34 -3.68
N ALA A 10 -5.27 -1.50 -4.64
CA ALA A 10 -5.38 -1.83 -6.07
C ALA A 10 -4.57 -3.09 -6.43
N ILE A 11 -3.33 -3.17 -5.93
CA ILE A 11 -2.44 -4.32 -6.15
C ILE A 11 -2.94 -5.55 -5.38
N GLY A 12 -3.33 -5.37 -4.11
CA GLY A 12 -3.82 -6.44 -3.24
C GLY A 12 -5.12 -7.06 -3.74
N ALA A 13 -6.05 -6.25 -4.26
CA ALA A 13 -7.26 -6.74 -4.90
C ALA A 13 -6.95 -7.57 -6.16
N GLY A 14 -6.02 -7.11 -7.00
CA GLY A 14 -5.57 -7.86 -8.18
C GLY A 14 -4.93 -9.21 -7.82
N PHE A 15 -4.07 -9.22 -6.79
CA PHE A 15 -3.48 -10.46 -6.25
C PHE A 15 -4.54 -11.37 -5.61
N GLY A 16 -5.51 -10.80 -4.90
CA GLY A 16 -6.60 -11.55 -4.29
C GLY A 16 -7.46 -12.27 -5.32
N VAL A 17 -7.70 -11.65 -6.48
CA VAL A 17 -8.38 -12.30 -7.61
C VAL A 17 -7.50 -13.37 -8.25
N ALA A 18 -6.21 -13.11 -8.45
CA ALA A 18 -5.28 -14.10 -9.03
C ALA A 18 -5.09 -15.35 -8.14
N LEU A 19 -5.23 -15.20 -6.82
CA LEU A 19 -5.10 -16.27 -5.84
C LEU A 19 -6.45 -16.89 -5.44
N ASP A 20 -7.56 -16.46 -6.04
CA ASP A 20 -8.93 -16.83 -5.67
C ASP A 20 -9.23 -16.63 -4.17
N ASN A 21 -8.55 -15.68 -3.54
CA ASN A 21 -8.66 -15.35 -2.13
C ASN A 21 -8.59 -13.83 -1.92
N ILE A 22 -9.71 -13.18 -2.22
CA ILE A 22 -9.88 -11.73 -2.11
C ILE A 22 -9.62 -11.23 -0.67
N PRO A 23 -10.12 -11.87 0.41
CA PRO A 23 -9.84 -11.42 1.77
C PRO A 23 -8.35 -11.38 2.09
N MET A 24 -7.60 -12.40 1.68
CA MET A 24 -6.14 -12.46 1.86
C MET A 24 -5.44 -11.40 1.01
N GLY A 25 -5.84 -11.22 -0.26
CA GLY A 25 -5.27 -10.21 -1.15
C GLY A 25 -5.47 -8.78 -0.63
N ILE A 26 -6.67 -8.44 -0.14
CA ILE A 26 -6.95 -7.14 0.47
C ILE A 26 -6.14 -6.96 1.75
N GLY A 27 -6.05 -7.98 2.61
CA GLY A 27 -5.26 -7.93 3.85
C GLY A 27 -3.78 -7.63 3.58
N ILE A 28 -3.17 -8.35 2.62
CA ILE A 28 -1.78 -8.12 2.18
C ILE A 28 -1.65 -6.73 1.55
N GLY A 29 -2.59 -6.35 0.68
CA GLY A 29 -2.60 -5.06 0.01
C GLY A 29 -2.63 -3.87 0.97
N VAL A 30 -3.47 -3.94 2.00
CA VAL A 30 -3.54 -2.90 3.05
C VAL A 30 -2.24 -2.86 3.86
N ALA A 31 -1.68 -4.00 4.25
CA ALA A 31 -0.44 -4.05 5.01
C ALA A 31 0.74 -3.44 4.22
N VAL A 32 0.89 -3.82 2.95
CA VAL A 32 1.92 -3.28 2.06
C VAL A 32 1.67 -1.79 1.78
N GLY A 33 0.42 -1.41 1.49
CA GLY A 33 0.05 -0.02 1.21
C GLY A 33 0.27 0.92 2.38
N ALA A 34 0.00 0.46 3.61
CA ALA A 34 0.29 1.21 4.83
C ALA A 34 1.79 1.39 5.04
N GLY A 35 2.58 0.31 4.86
CA GLY A 35 4.04 0.35 4.99
C GLY A 35 4.70 1.29 3.97
N LEU A 36 4.33 1.16 2.68
CA LEU A 36 4.80 2.05 1.63
C LEU A 36 4.34 3.49 1.85
N GLY A 37 3.08 3.70 2.24
CA GLY A 37 2.53 5.02 2.53
C GLY A 37 3.28 5.75 3.64
N ALA A 38 3.69 5.02 4.69
CA ALA A 38 4.51 5.54 5.78
C ALA A 38 5.95 5.82 5.32
N ALA A 39 6.57 4.90 4.58
CA ALA A 39 7.92 5.08 4.05
C ALA A 39 8.02 6.29 3.11
N PHE A 40 7.05 6.47 2.21
CA PHE A 40 7.00 7.64 1.32
C PHE A 40 6.74 8.93 2.07
N TRP A 41 5.93 8.92 3.13
CA TRP A 41 5.72 10.10 3.95
C TRP A 41 7.01 10.51 4.66
N THR A 42 7.75 9.56 5.24
CA THR A 42 9.08 9.79 5.81
C THR A 42 10.05 10.35 4.77
N TRP A 43 10.15 9.71 3.60
CA TRP A 43 11.09 10.13 2.56
C TRP A 43 10.78 11.52 1.99
N ASN A 44 9.50 11.88 1.92
CA ASN A 44 9.08 13.20 1.46
C ASN A 44 9.31 14.28 2.54
N LYS A 45 9.21 13.91 3.82
CA LYS A 45 9.51 14.80 4.95
C LYS A 45 11.00 15.15 4.99
N ASP A 46 11.88 14.19 4.71
CA ASP A 46 13.34 14.41 4.61
C ASP A 46 13.74 15.28 3.41
N ARG A 47 12.94 15.28 2.33
CA ARG A 47 13.16 16.15 1.17
C ARG A 47 12.64 17.57 1.36
N SER A 48 11.63 17.77 2.21
CA SER A 48 11.02 19.09 2.43
C SER A 48 11.75 19.96 3.46
N GLY A 49 12.80 19.42 4.12
CA GLY A 49 13.61 20.12 5.13
C GLY A 49 14.98 20.60 4.63
N ARG A 50 15.22 20.62 3.32
CA ARG A 50 16.40 21.24 2.69
C ARG A 50 15.98 22.40 1.79
#